data_AF-A0A392TVI3-F1
#
_entry.id   AF-A0A392TVI3-F1
#
_cell.length_a   1.000
_cell.length_b   1.000
_cell.length_c   1.000
_cell.angle_alpha   90.00
_cell.angle_beta   90.00
_cell.angle_gamma   90.00
#
_symmetry.space_group_name_H-M   'P 1'
#
loop_
_entity.id
_entity.type
_entity.pdbx_description
1 polymer ?
#
loop_
_entity_poly.entity_id
_entity_poly.type
_entity_poly.pdbx_seq_one_letter_code
_entity_poly.pdbx_strand_id
1 'polypeptide(L)' 'MSFPTLWRKWIKECVCTTTTSILVNGSPTDEFPLERCLRQGDPLSPFLFMLAAEGLNVLMEAMVERNLFTG' A
#
# COMPACT_ATOMS: atom_id res chain seq x y z
N MET A 1 -6.46 -21.32 1.25
CA MET A 1 -6.25 -20.46 2.44
C MET A 1 -6.53 -19.02 2.00
N SER A 2 -7.61 -18.40 2.51
CA SER A 2 -7.95 -17.01 2.19
C SER A 2 -7.58 -16.10 3.37
N PHE A 3 -7.44 -14.80 3.13
CA PHE A 3 -7.21 -13.81 4.18
C PHE A 3 -8.50 -13.62 5.01
N PRO A 4 -8.50 -13.93 6.31
CA PRO A 4 -9.69 -13.78 7.15
C PRO A 4 -10.21 -12.34 7.14
N THR A 5 -11.52 -12.16 7.30
CA THR A 5 -12.14 -10.82 7.32
C THR A 5 -11.57 -9.92 8.40
N LEU A 6 -11.24 -10.47 9.58
CA LEU A 6 -10.60 -9.71 10.65
C LEU A 6 -9.21 -9.19 10.25
N TRP A 7 -8.40 -10.05 9.62
CA TRP A 7 -7.07 -9.66 9.13
C TRP A 7 -7.17 -8.55 8.08
N ARG A 8 -8.09 -8.68 7.11
CA ARG A 8 -8.32 -7.65 6.09
C ARG A 8 -8.76 -6.32 6.71
N LYS A 9 -9.56 -6.36 7.78
CA LYS A 9 -9.96 -5.16 8.53
C LYS A 9 -8.74 -4.50 9.18
N TRP A 10 -7.86 -5.25 9.83
CA TRP A 10 -6.64 -4.68 10.42
C TRP A 10 -5.73 -4.04 9.38
N ILE A 11 -5.47 -4.71 8.25
CA ILE A 11 -4.68 -4.13 7.17
C ILE A 11 -5.32 -2.83 6.65
N LYS A 12 -6.64 -2.81 6.48
CA LYS A 12 -7.37 -1.61 6.07
C LYS A 12 -7.18 -0.46 7.06
N GLU A 13 -7.31 -0.72 8.37
CA GLU A 13 -7.06 0.31 9.39
C GLU A 13 -5.62 0.83 9.33
N CYS A 14 -4.62 -0.07 9.22
CA CYS A 14 -3.21 0.30 9.13
C CYS A 14 -2.88 1.20 7.93
N VAL A 15 -3.57 1.01 6.81
CA VAL A 15 -3.28 1.75 5.56
C VAL A 15 -4.14 3.01 5.42
N CYS A 16 -5.38 3.01 5.93
CA CYS A 16 -6.34 4.09 5.67
C CYS A 16 -6.45 5.16 6.76
N THR A 17 -5.96 4.89 7.98
CA THR A 17 -6.17 5.81 9.13
C THR A 17 -4.92 6.55 9.59
N THR A 18 -3.84 6.49 8.81
CA THR A 18 -2.56 7.04 9.26
C THR A 18 -2.44 8.55 9.05
N THR A 19 -2.03 9.26 10.11
CA THR A 19 -1.57 10.65 10.06
C THR A 19 -0.04 10.71 10.21
N THR A 20 0.56 11.78 9.72
CA THR A 20 1.99 12.06 9.91
C THR A 20 2.25 13.56 9.97
N SER A 21 3.38 13.93 10.55
CA SER A 21 4.02 15.24 10.36
C SER A 21 5.37 15.06 9.65
N ILE A 22 5.89 16.13 9.07
CA ILE A 22 7.24 16.14 8.48
C ILE A 22 8.10 17.18 9.21
N LEU A 23 9.40 16.92 9.32
CA LEU A 23 10.33 17.89 9.88
C LEU A 23 10.79 18.86 8.78
N VAL A 24 10.54 20.15 8.96
CA VAL A 24 11.04 21.24 8.12
C VAL A 24 12.05 22.03 8.94
N ASN A 25 13.32 21.99 8.53
CA ASN A 25 14.44 22.60 9.27
C ASN A 25 14.53 22.15 10.74
N GLY A 26 14.19 20.88 11.01
CA GLY A 26 14.21 20.31 12.36
C GLY A 26 12.96 20.59 13.20
N SER A 27 12.02 21.40 12.70
CA SER A 27 10.73 21.63 13.37
C SER A 27 9.61 20.81 12.72
N PRO A 28 8.75 20.13 13.49
CA PRO A 28 7.63 19.39 12.92
C PRO A 28 6.57 20.33 12.36
N THR A 29 5.96 19.94 11.25
CA THR A 29 4.71 20.53 10.76
C THR A 29 3.53 20.07 11.62
N ASP A 30 2.37 20.68 11.39
CA ASP A 30 1.11 20.11 11.82
C ASP A 30 0.93 18.70 11.23
N GLU A 31 0.20 17.85 11.95
CA GLU A 31 -0.17 16.54 11.44
C GLU A 31 -1.19 16.66 10.30
N PHE A 32 -1.01 15.82 9.30
CA PHE A 32 -1.94 15.70 8.18
C PHE A 32 -2.19 14.22 7.85
N PRO A 33 -3.36 13.88 7.28
CA PRO A 33 -3.65 12.53 6.86
C PRO A 33 -2.78 12.12 5.67
N LEU A 34 -2.29 10.87 5.67
CA LEU A 34 -1.65 10.29 4.49
C LEU A 34 -2.71 9.90 3.47
N GLU A 35 -2.75 10.59 2.33
CA GLU A 35 -3.69 10.26 1.24
C GLU A 35 -3.22 9.08 0.38
N ARG A 36 -1.91 9.03 0.12
CA ARG A 36 -1.26 8.08 -0.78
C ARG A 36 0.10 7.72 -0.18
N CYS A 37 0.52 6.48 -0.42
CA CYS A 37 1.77 5.85 0.02
C CYS A 37 1.68 5.01 1.30
N LEU A 38 2.56 4.02 1.33
CA LEU A 38 2.93 3.25 2.51
C LEU A 38 4.06 4.00 3.24
N ARG A 39 4.03 4.01 4.57
CA ARG A 39 5.07 4.71 5.35
C ARG A 39 6.41 4.01 5.19
N GLN A 40 7.40 4.72 4.70
CA GLN A 40 8.78 4.24 4.71
C GLN A 40 9.23 4.08 6.18
N GLY A 41 9.81 2.93 6.50
CA GLY A 41 10.19 2.58 7.88
C GLY A 41 9.09 1.89 8.69
N ASP A 42 7.87 1.76 8.16
CA ASP A 42 6.85 0.88 8.74
C ASP A 42 7.18 -0.58 8.41
N PRO A 43 7.25 -1.49 9.40
CA PRO A 43 7.60 -2.91 9.19
C PRO A 43 6.64 -3.65 8.23
N LEU A 44 5.40 -3.18 8.11
CA LEU A 44 4.35 -3.81 7.29
C LEU A 44 4.43 -3.36 5.82
N SER A 45 4.95 -2.15 5.56
CA SER A 45 5.01 -1.55 4.23
C SER A 45 5.70 -2.43 3.17
N PRO A 46 6.86 -3.07 3.43
CA PRO A 46 7.51 -3.93 2.43
C PRO A 46 6.63 -5.11 1.99
N PHE A 47 5.90 -5.72 2.93
CA PHE A 47 5.01 -6.84 2.64
C PHE A 47 3.80 -6.42 1.82
N LEU A 48 3.18 -5.29 2.18
CA LEU A 48 2.03 -4.76 1.45
C LEU A 48 2.41 -4.33 0.03
N PHE A 49 3.61 -3.77 -0.14
CA PHE A 49 4.13 -3.44 -1.46
C PHE A 49 4.28 -4.69 -2.35
N MET A 50 4.92 -5.75 -1.84
CA MET A 50 5.07 -7.00 -2.59
C MET A 50 3.71 -7.63 -2.94
N LEU A 51 2.76 -7.64 -2.00
CA LEU A 51 1.43 -8.19 -2.24
C LEU A 51 0.70 -7.45 -3.37
N ALA A 52 0.81 -6.11 -3.41
CA ALA A 52 0.24 -5.31 -4.49
C ALA A 52 0.98 -5.52 -5.82
N ALA A 53 2.31 -5.60 -5.79
CA ALA A 53 3.15 -5.82 -6.97
C ALA A 53 2.87 -7.20 -7.61
N GLU A 54 2.76 -8.25 -6.80
CA GLU A 54 2.41 -9.60 -7.28
C GLU A 54 1.00 -9.62 -7.89
N GLY A 55 0.04 -8.99 -7.22
CA GLY A 55 -1.32 -8.85 -7.75
C GLY A 55 -1.34 -8.11 -9.09
N LEU A 56 -0.53 -7.05 -9.23
CA LEU A 56 -0.36 -6.33 -10.48
C LEU A 56 0.30 -7.21 -11.56
N ASN A 57 1.33 -7.99 -11.22
CA ASN A 57 1.99 -8.90 -12.15
C ASN A 57 1.00 -9.92 -12.73
N VAL A 58 0.23 -10.58 -11.88
CA VAL A 58 -0.81 -11.54 -12.29
C VAL A 58 -1.87 -10.88 -13.18
N LEU A 59 -2.28 -9.65 -12.87
CA LEU A 59 -3.22 -8.90 -13.69
C LEU A 59 -2.63 -8.55 -15.07
N MET A 60 -1.36 -8.15 -15.12
CA MET A 60 -0.66 -7.82 -16.37
C MET A 60 -0.49 -9.06 -17.25
N GLU A 61 -0.10 -10.20 -16.68
CA GLU A 61 -0.03 -11.48 -17.40
C GLU A 61 -1.39 -11.84 -18.01
N ALA A 62 -2.47 -11.77 -17.23
CA ALA A 62 -3.82 -12.04 -17.71
C ALA A 62 -4.28 -11.05 -18.81
N MET A 63 -3.81 -9.80 -18.78
CA MET A 63 -4.10 -8.82 -19.83
C MET A 63 -3.36 -9.12 -21.13
N VAL A 64 -2.11 -9.57 -21.05
CA VAL A 64 -1.32 -9.99 -22.21
C VAL A 64 -1.93 -11.24 -22.85
N GLU A 65 -2.29 -12.25 -22.06
CA GLU A 65 -2.95 -13.47 -22.56
C GLU A 65 -4.26 -13.17 -23.30
N ARG A 66 -5.00 -12.16 -22.84
CA ARG A 66 -6.27 -11.71 -23.45
C ARG A 66 -6.08 -10.75 -24.62
N ASN A 67 -4.83 -10.45 -25.01
CA ASN A 67 -4.49 -9.45 -26.02
C ASN A 67 -5.09 -8.06 -25.71
N LEU A 68 -5.33 -7.75 -24.43
CA LEU A 68 -5.80 -6.44 -23.97
C LEU A 68 -4.65 -5.46 -23.72
N PHE A 69 -3.44 -5.99 -23.57
CA PHE A 69 -2.21 -5.22 -23.46
C PHE A 69 -1.15 -5.83 -24.36
N THR A 70 -0.44 -4.97 -25.09
CA THR A 70 0.76 -5.32 -25.86
C THR A 70 1.84 -4.33 -25.43
N GLY A 71 2.96 -4.87 -24.93
CA GLY A 71 4.09 -4.09 -24.43
C GLY A 71 5.07 -3.74 -25.52
#